data_AF-A0A963HNS9-F1
#
_entry.id   AF-A0A963HNS9-F1
#
_cell.length_a   1.000
_cell.length_b   1.000
_cell.length_c   1.000
_cell.angle_alpha   90.00
_cell.angle_beta   90.00
_cell.angle_gamma   90.00
#
_symmetry.space_group_name_H-M   'P 1'
#
loop_
_entity.id
_entity.type
_entity.pdbx_description
1 polymer ?
#
loop_
_entity_poly.entity_id
_entity_poly.type
_entity_poly.pdbx_seq_one_letter_code
_entity_poly.pdbx_strand_id
1 'polypeptide(L)'
;MQYRFLSKFSISLFITLCLLSYAASSSAHDAGATMDAAGISRTFTGVAIVTCFDDGNGPAEKLIAQIRDNSPSVPGLLVNLQIFKNNKAVSITDTVSGDAEYSPFVELHGGNGVYFVFVNKTDVGARDFDLTWHCLTVDDIHTGTEISVSQFN
;
A
#
# COMPACT_ATOMS: atom_id res chain seq x y z
N MET A 1 -40.30 -26.59 -30.77
CA MET A 1 -38.87 -26.87 -30.44
C MET A 1 -38.03 -25.65 -30.10
N GLN A 2 -38.46 -24.40 -30.37
CA GLN A 2 -37.68 -23.18 -30.09
C GLN A 2 -37.60 -22.78 -28.60
N TYR A 3 -38.64 -22.97 -27.79
CA TYR A 3 -38.65 -22.54 -26.37
C TYR A 3 -37.64 -23.27 -25.46
N ARG A 4 -37.26 -24.51 -25.79
CA ARG A 4 -36.29 -25.28 -25.00
C ARG A 4 -34.86 -24.79 -25.15
N PHE A 5 -34.51 -24.19 -26.30
CA PHE A 5 -33.18 -23.65 -26.57
C PHE A 5 -32.95 -22.31 -25.86
N LEU A 6 -33.96 -21.42 -25.83
CA LEU A 6 -33.91 -20.17 -25.09
C LEU A 6 -33.70 -20.40 -23.58
N SER A 7 -34.35 -21.40 -22.98
CA SER A 7 -34.22 -21.67 -21.54
C SER A 7 -32.81 -22.07 -21.09
N LYS A 8 -32.08 -22.84 -21.91
CA LYS A 8 -30.72 -23.29 -21.59
C LYS A 8 -29.70 -22.16 -21.73
N PHE A 9 -29.91 -21.28 -22.71
CA PHE A 9 -29.07 -20.11 -22.92
C PHE A 9 -29.21 -19.12 -21.75
N SER A 10 -30.45 -18.89 -21.28
CA SER A 10 -30.72 -18.02 -20.13
C SER A 10 -30.13 -18.55 -18.82
N ILE A 11 -30.17 -19.87 -18.58
CA ILE A 11 -29.60 -20.48 -17.36
C ILE A 11 -28.06 -20.42 -17.41
N SER A 12 -27.45 -20.72 -18.55
CA SER A 12 -25.98 -20.64 -18.73
C SER A 12 -25.46 -19.22 -18.56
N LEU A 13 -26.20 -18.23 -19.06
CA LEU A 13 -25.85 -16.82 -18.92
C LEU A 13 -25.95 -16.36 -17.46
N PHE A 14 -26.99 -16.80 -16.74
CA PHE A 14 -27.17 -16.49 -15.30
C PHE A 14 -26.06 -17.07 -14.43
N ILE A 15 -25.67 -18.33 -14.65
CA ILE A 15 -24.57 -18.97 -13.89
C ILE A 15 -23.24 -18.26 -14.15
N THR A 16 -22.98 -17.85 -15.40
CA THR A 16 -21.77 -17.12 -15.75
C THR A 16 -21.73 -15.74 -15.08
N LEU A 17 -22.85 -14.99 -15.08
CA LEU A 17 -22.95 -13.68 -14.41
C LEU A 17 -22.77 -13.78 -12.89
N CYS A 18 -23.25 -14.84 -12.23
CA CYS A 18 -23.04 -15.04 -10.80
C CYS A 18 -21.56 -15.29 -10.44
N LEU A 19 -20.79 -15.95 -11.31
CA LEU A 19 -19.37 -16.23 -11.04
C LEU A 19 -18.48 -14.99 -11.19
N LEU A 20 -18.85 -14.01 -12.02
CA LEU A 20 -18.13 -12.72 -12.12
C LEU A 20 -18.33 -11.80 -10.90
N SER A 21 -19.28 -12.09 -10.01
CA SER A 21 -19.58 -11.25 -8.84
C SER A 21 -18.71 -11.52 -7.60
N TYR A 22 -17.85 -12.55 -7.64
CA TYR A 22 -16.89 -12.84 -6.57
C TYR A 22 -15.55 -12.10 -6.77
N ALA A 23 -15.58 -10.88 -7.31
CA ALA A 23 -14.44 -9.99 -7.22
C ALA A 23 -14.34 -9.50 -5.77
N ALA A 24 -13.47 -10.13 -4.98
CA ALA A 24 -13.13 -9.64 -3.65
C ALA A 24 -12.66 -8.17 -3.81
N SER A 25 -13.40 -7.25 -3.21
CA SER A 25 -13.02 -5.85 -3.20
C SER A 25 -11.80 -5.72 -2.28
N SER A 26 -10.60 -5.60 -2.85
CA SER A 26 -9.42 -5.23 -2.07
C SER A 26 -9.49 -3.71 -1.83
N SER A 27 -9.58 -3.32 -0.55
CA SER A 27 -9.41 -1.92 -0.18
C SER A 27 -7.92 -1.66 -0.02
N ALA A 28 -7.40 -0.71 -0.79
CA ALA A 28 -6.11 -0.10 -0.51
C ALA A 28 -6.26 0.91 0.61
N HIS A 29 -5.37 0.80 1.59
CA HIS A 29 -5.20 1.89 2.54
C HIS A 29 -4.19 2.86 1.93
N ASP A 30 -4.64 4.08 1.74
CA ASP A 30 -3.85 5.17 1.21
C ASP A 30 -3.83 6.32 2.23
N ALA A 31 -2.65 6.90 2.42
CA ALA A 31 -2.48 8.14 3.16
C ALA A 31 -1.22 8.84 2.71
N GLY A 32 -1.25 10.16 2.78
CA GLY A 32 -0.12 11.01 2.43
C GLY A 32 0.05 12.15 3.41
N ALA A 33 1.21 12.78 3.33
CA ALA A 33 1.52 13.99 4.07
C ALA A 33 2.68 14.76 3.42
N THR A 34 2.87 16.01 3.84
CA THR A 34 4.01 16.81 3.39
C THR A 34 5.17 16.70 4.38
N MET A 35 6.25 16.04 3.98
CA MET A 35 7.51 15.99 4.73
C MET A 35 8.20 17.35 4.75
N ASP A 36 8.54 17.83 5.95
CA ASP A 36 9.31 19.07 6.16
C ASP A 36 8.73 20.23 5.34
N ALA A 37 7.53 20.70 5.71
CA ALA A 37 6.82 21.76 4.99
C ALA A 37 7.63 23.07 4.84
N ALA A 38 8.59 23.32 5.74
CA ALA A 38 9.54 24.43 5.62
C ALA A 38 10.62 24.19 4.56
N GLY A 39 10.87 22.93 4.19
CA GLY A 39 11.81 22.51 3.17
C GLY A 39 13.27 22.67 3.55
N ILE A 40 13.59 22.74 4.85
CA ILE A 40 14.93 23.08 5.35
C ILE A 40 15.77 21.85 5.76
N SER A 41 15.13 20.73 6.10
CA SER A 41 15.79 19.56 6.66
C SER A 41 16.19 18.57 5.58
N ARG A 42 17.49 18.28 5.43
CA ARG A 42 17.97 17.20 4.55
C ARG A 42 17.66 15.80 5.09
N THR A 43 17.39 15.69 6.38
CA THR A 43 17.33 14.42 7.11
C THR A 43 15.96 14.14 7.71
N PHE A 44 14.91 14.82 7.23
CA PHE A 44 13.55 14.57 7.71
C PHE A 44 13.20 13.09 7.56
N THR A 45 12.71 12.49 8.65
CA THR A 45 12.19 11.12 8.67
C THR A 45 10.87 11.12 9.44
N GLY A 46 9.79 10.75 8.77
CA GLY A 46 8.50 10.45 9.39
C GLY A 46 8.44 8.99 9.80
N VAL A 47 7.68 8.70 10.86
CA VAL A 47 7.44 7.36 11.38
C VAL A 47 5.93 7.13 11.54
N ALA A 48 5.45 6.08 10.90
CA ALA A 48 4.12 5.53 11.10
C ALA A 48 4.23 4.08 11.61
N ILE A 49 3.14 3.63 12.23
CA ILE A 49 2.97 2.27 12.71
C ILE A 49 1.82 1.68 11.92
N VAL A 50 2.07 0.57 11.23
CA VAL A 50 1.03 -0.25 10.61
C VAL A 50 0.86 -1.52 11.43
N THR A 51 -0.36 -1.81 11.87
CA THR A 51 -0.68 -3.02 12.60
C THR A 51 -1.47 -3.97 11.71
N CYS A 52 -0.91 -5.16 11.47
CA CYS A 52 -1.60 -6.23 10.76
C CYS A 52 -2.26 -7.20 11.75
N PHE A 53 -3.48 -7.62 11.48
CA PHE A 53 -4.20 -8.58 12.33
C PHE A 53 -5.20 -9.39 11.50
N ASP A 54 -5.71 -10.47 12.06
CA ASP A 54 -6.78 -11.27 11.44
C ASP A 54 -8.13 -10.60 11.71
N ASP A 55 -8.81 -10.15 10.64
CA ASP A 55 -10.16 -9.56 10.71
C ASP A 55 -11.28 -10.57 10.33
N GLY A 56 -10.92 -11.85 10.17
CA GLY A 56 -11.80 -12.91 9.68
C GLY A 56 -11.39 -13.45 8.31
N ASN A 57 -10.52 -12.75 7.56
CA ASN A 57 -9.97 -13.23 6.29
C ASN A 57 -8.75 -14.16 6.47
N GLY A 58 -8.26 -14.34 7.68
CA GLY A 58 -7.10 -15.17 8.01
C GLY A 58 -5.92 -14.34 8.54
N PRO A 59 -4.90 -15.01 9.13
CA PRO A 59 -3.77 -14.32 9.72
C PRO A 59 -2.94 -13.61 8.65
N ALA A 60 -2.52 -12.38 8.95
CA ALA A 60 -1.58 -11.67 8.11
C ALA A 60 -0.26 -12.44 8.06
N GLU A 61 0.33 -12.47 6.88
CA GLU A 61 1.61 -13.08 6.57
C GLU A 61 2.64 -12.00 6.24
N LYS A 62 2.25 -10.98 5.46
CA LYS A 62 3.12 -9.90 5.04
C LYS A 62 2.43 -8.54 5.07
N LEU A 63 3.25 -7.49 5.18
CA LEU A 63 2.89 -6.12 4.84
C LEU A 63 3.50 -5.80 3.47
N ILE A 64 2.69 -5.32 2.53
CA ILE A 64 3.16 -4.74 1.28
C ILE A 64 2.92 -3.23 1.29
N ALA A 65 3.82 -2.45 0.71
CA ALA A 65 3.62 -1.01 0.54
C ALA A 65 4.41 -0.43 -0.62
N GLN A 66 4.01 0.75 -1.08
CA GLN A 66 4.68 1.55 -2.10
C GLN A 66 4.52 3.04 -1.79
N ILE A 67 5.35 3.89 -2.41
CA ILE A 67 5.39 5.33 -2.17
C ILE A 67 5.44 6.07 -3.52
N ARG A 68 4.89 7.29 -3.57
CA ARG A 68 5.07 8.23 -4.68
C ARG A 68 5.37 9.65 -4.19
N ASP A 69 6.14 10.40 -4.95
CA ASP A 69 6.34 11.84 -4.76
C ASP A 69 5.34 12.65 -5.61
N ASN A 70 4.42 13.35 -4.94
CA ASN A 70 3.42 14.23 -5.57
C ASN A 70 3.94 15.67 -5.79
N SER A 71 5.18 15.95 -5.42
CA SER A 71 5.76 17.29 -5.44
C SER A 71 6.21 17.72 -6.84
N PRO A 72 6.57 19.00 -7.04
CA PRO A 72 7.33 19.39 -8.23
C PRO A 72 8.68 18.66 -8.29
N SER A 73 9.04 18.20 -9.49
CA SER A 73 10.30 17.52 -9.74
C SER A 73 11.52 18.38 -9.37
N VAL A 74 12.41 17.81 -8.56
CA VAL A 74 13.69 18.44 -8.17
C VAL A 74 14.81 17.40 -8.36
N PRO A 75 15.80 17.67 -9.22
CA PRO A 75 16.88 16.71 -9.49
C PRO A 75 17.59 16.26 -8.20
N GLY A 76 17.61 14.95 -7.96
CA GLY A 76 18.31 14.33 -6.82
C GLY A 76 17.55 14.35 -5.48
N LEU A 77 16.39 15.01 -5.41
CA LEU A 77 15.51 15.00 -4.24
C LEU A 77 14.45 13.91 -4.41
N LEU A 78 14.67 12.79 -3.73
CA LEU A 78 13.86 11.57 -3.81
C LEU A 78 13.19 11.30 -2.46
N VAL A 79 12.08 10.56 -2.51
CA VAL A 79 11.38 10.05 -1.32
C VAL A 79 11.65 8.54 -1.17
N ASN A 80 11.78 8.10 0.07
CA ASN A 80 12.11 6.72 0.41
C ASN A 80 11.12 6.19 1.43
N LEU A 81 10.82 4.90 1.31
CA LEU A 81 10.01 4.11 2.22
C LEU A 81 10.88 2.98 2.79
N GLN A 82 10.80 2.77 4.10
CA GLN A 82 11.41 1.63 4.78
C GLN A 82 10.40 0.98 5.71
N ILE A 83 10.40 -0.35 5.76
CA ILE A 83 9.54 -1.14 6.65
C ILE A 83 10.43 -1.99 7.54
N PHE A 84 10.16 -2.00 8.85
CA PHE A 84 10.89 -2.79 9.83
C PHE A 84 9.96 -3.57 10.76
N LYS A 85 10.29 -4.86 10.96
CA LYS A 85 9.63 -5.74 11.93
C LYS A 85 10.49 -6.95 12.22
N ASN A 86 10.56 -7.39 13.48
CA ASN A 86 11.22 -8.63 13.91
C ASN A 86 12.66 -8.79 13.36
N ASN A 87 13.47 -7.73 13.40
CA ASN A 87 14.83 -7.68 12.85
C ASN A 87 14.92 -7.90 11.33
N LYS A 88 13.80 -7.77 10.60
CA LYS A 88 13.78 -7.74 9.14
C LYS A 88 13.48 -6.32 8.69
N ALA A 89 14.15 -5.89 7.63
CA ALA A 89 13.98 -4.59 7.03
C ALA A 89 13.90 -4.72 5.51
N VAL A 90 13.06 -3.92 4.89
CA VAL A 90 13.02 -3.72 3.44
C VAL A 90 12.83 -2.24 3.14
N SER A 91 13.28 -1.79 1.98
CA SER A 91 13.20 -0.39 1.57
C SER A 91 12.96 -0.26 0.08
N ILE A 92 12.28 0.81 -0.30
CA ILE A 92 12.10 1.22 -1.70
C ILE A 92 12.24 2.74 -1.80
N THR A 93 12.81 3.19 -2.91
CA THR A 93 12.94 4.60 -3.27
C THR A 93 12.04 4.86 -4.46
N ASP A 94 11.27 5.94 -4.41
CA ASP A 94 10.73 6.52 -5.63
C ASP A 94 11.88 7.21 -6.37
N THR A 95 12.30 6.59 -7.47
CA THR A 95 13.49 6.98 -8.21
C THR A 95 13.28 8.18 -9.15
N VAL A 96 12.04 8.63 -9.32
CA VAL A 96 11.71 9.74 -10.22
C VAL A 96 11.04 10.85 -9.40
N SER A 97 11.80 11.90 -9.12
CA SER A 97 11.29 13.02 -8.32
C SER A 97 10.05 13.66 -8.98
N GLY A 98 8.94 13.65 -8.26
CA GLY A 98 7.76 14.46 -8.56
C GLY A 98 6.98 14.07 -9.81
N ASP A 99 7.00 12.80 -10.21
CA ASP A 99 6.20 12.31 -11.35
C ASP A 99 4.79 11.82 -10.94
N ALA A 100 4.49 11.77 -9.64
CA ALA A 100 3.25 11.27 -9.06
C ALA A 100 2.92 9.81 -9.43
N GLU A 101 3.91 9.04 -9.87
CA GLU A 101 3.79 7.61 -10.12
C GLU A 101 4.30 6.82 -8.92
N TYR A 102 3.65 5.69 -8.62
CA TYR A 102 4.09 4.85 -7.51
C TYR A 102 5.35 4.08 -7.85
N SER A 103 6.22 3.95 -6.84
CA SER A 103 7.28 2.95 -6.85
C SER A 103 6.71 1.54 -7.03
N PRO A 104 7.54 0.55 -7.42
CA PRO A 104 7.17 -0.85 -7.22
C PRO A 104 6.84 -1.13 -5.75
N PHE A 105 6.02 -2.17 -5.49
CA PHE A 105 5.78 -2.65 -4.14
C PHE A 105 7.04 -3.22 -3.49
N VAL A 106 7.15 -3.00 -2.19
CA VAL A 106 8.05 -3.71 -1.30
C VAL A 106 7.24 -4.55 -0.33
N GLU A 107 7.71 -5.76 -0.02
CA GLU A 107 7.01 -6.72 0.83
C GLU A 107 7.88 -7.12 2.03
N LEU A 108 7.28 -7.17 3.22
CA LEU A 108 7.93 -7.67 4.43
C LEU A 108 7.10 -8.79 5.08
N HIS A 109 7.61 -10.01 4.98
CA HIS A 109 7.04 -11.21 5.61
C HIS A 109 7.31 -11.23 7.11
N GLY A 110 6.37 -10.71 7.90
CA GLY A 110 6.50 -10.58 9.35
C GLY A 110 5.32 -11.09 10.16
N GLY A 111 4.25 -11.51 9.51
CA GLY A 111 3.01 -11.97 10.13
C GLY A 111 2.20 -10.84 10.80
N ASN A 112 1.26 -11.25 11.66
CA ASN A 112 0.49 -10.34 12.52
C ASN A 112 1.37 -9.43 13.41
N GLY A 113 0.78 -8.31 13.82
CA GLY A 113 1.30 -7.32 14.77
C GLY A 113 1.87 -6.07 14.10
N VAL A 114 2.64 -5.32 14.88
CA VAL A 114 3.17 -4.00 14.50
C VAL A 114 4.34 -4.10 13.50
N TYR A 115 4.29 -3.24 12.49
CA TYR A 115 5.35 -2.87 11.56
C TYR A 115 5.67 -1.39 11.76
N PHE A 116 6.94 -1.05 11.81
CA PHE A 116 7.38 0.34 11.75
C PHE A 116 7.59 0.72 10.29
N VAL A 117 6.97 1.81 9.87
CA VAL A 117 7.06 2.36 8.53
C VAL A 117 7.76 3.72 8.63
N PHE A 118 8.88 3.86 7.95
CA PHE A 118 9.66 5.08 7.89
C PHE A 118 9.56 5.68 6.50
N VAL A 119 9.40 6.99 6.45
CA VAL A 119 9.45 7.75 5.20
C VAL A 119 10.47 8.87 5.35
N ASN A 120 11.36 9.04 4.37
CA ASN A 120 12.39 10.06 4.44
C ASN A 120 12.73 10.60 3.04
N LYS A 121 13.41 11.74 3.00
CA LYS A 121 13.90 12.37 1.76
C LYS A 121 15.41 12.50 1.72
N THR A 122 15.96 12.71 0.52
CA THR A 122 17.41 12.73 0.28
C THR A 122 18.05 14.11 0.33
N ASP A 123 17.27 15.20 0.28
CA ASP A 123 17.78 16.58 0.26
C ASP A 123 16.77 17.58 0.89
N VAL A 124 17.13 18.87 0.92
CA VAL A 124 16.27 20.01 1.26
C VAL A 124 15.16 20.16 0.23
N GLY A 125 14.05 20.75 0.65
CA GLY A 125 12.82 20.88 -0.13
C GLY A 125 11.69 20.07 0.49
N ALA A 126 10.52 20.68 0.63
CA ALA A 126 9.32 19.99 1.10
C ALA A 126 8.94 18.92 0.09
N ARG A 127 8.48 17.76 0.57
CA ARG A 127 8.01 16.66 -0.27
C ARG A 127 6.62 16.21 0.14
N ASP A 128 5.64 16.41 -0.73
CA ASP A 128 4.33 15.78 -0.61
C ASP A 128 4.41 14.36 -1.17
N PHE A 129 3.96 13.38 -0.40
CA PHE A 129 4.00 11.98 -0.80
C PHE A 129 2.71 11.27 -0.40
N ASP A 130 2.39 10.19 -1.11
CA ASP A 130 1.40 9.20 -0.69
C ASP A 130 2.05 7.84 -0.48
N LEU A 131 1.51 7.10 0.48
CA LEU A 131 1.79 5.69 0.73
C LEU A 131 0.53 4.88 0.43
N THR A 132 0.69 3.75 -0.24
CA THR A 132 -0.31 2.69 -0.30
C THR A 132 0.22 1.48 0.46
N TRP A 133 -0.61 0.84 1.30
CA TRP A 133 -0.19 -0.35 2.04
C TRP A 133 -1.33 -1.36 2.28
N HIS A 134 -0.95 -2.64 2.43
CA HIS A 134 -1.88 -3.72 2.74
C HIS A 134 -1.22 -4.81 3.60
N CYS A 135 -1.95 -5.28 4.61
CA CYS A 135 -1.65 -6.56 5.25
C CYS A 135 -2.32 -7.68 4.46
N LEU A 136 -1.54 -8.68 4.05
CA LEU A 136 -2.02 -9.80 3.23
C LEU A 136 -1.78 -11.14 3.93
N THR A 137 -2.69 -12.09 3.74
CA THR A 137 -2.51 -13.50 4.13
C THR A 137 -1.50 -14.20 3.21
N VAL A 138 -1.18 -15.47 3.48
CA VAL A 138 -0.32 -16.29 2.61
C VAL A 138 -0.87 -16.47 1.17
N ASP A 139 -2.19 -16.40 1.00
CA ASP A 139 -2.87 -16.51 -0.29
C ASP A 139 -3.15 -15.13 -0.94
N ASP A 140 -2.42 -14.08 -0.54
CA ASP A 140 -2.56 -12.70 -1.02
C ASP A 140 -3.95 -12.06 -0.81
N ILE A 141 -4.74 -12.58 0.14
CA ILE A 141 -6.02 -11.99 0.55
C ILE A 141 -5.77 -10.86 1.54
N HIS A 142 -6.44 -9.72 1.36
CA HIS A 142 -6.38 -8.61 2.30
C HIS A 142 -6.98 -8.99 3.66
N THR A 143 -6.31 -8.61 4.74
CA THR A 143 -6.77 -8.82 6.12
C THR A 143 -6.58 -7.55 6.96
N GLY A 144 -7.00 -7.60 8.22
CA GLY A 144 -7.05 -6.49 9.14
C GLY A 144 -5.79 -5.62 9.11
N THR A 145 -5.97 -4.33 8.82
CA THR A 145 -4.89 -3.35 8.70
C THR A 145 -5.33 -2.06 9.38
N GLU A 146 -4.49 -1.55 10.28
CA GLU A 146 -4.66 -0.25 10.93
C GLU A 146 -3.38 0.57 10.83
N ILE A 147 -3.49 1.91 10.75
CA ILE A 147 -2.35 2.83 10.76
C ILE A 147 -2.46 3.84 11.90
N SER A 148 -1.31 4.16 12.50
CA SER A 148 -1.16 5.29 13.42
C SER A 148 0.13 6.05 13.09
N VAL A 149 0.03 7.37 12.98
CA VAL A 149 1.21 8.23 12.80
C VAL A 149 1.89 8.42 14.15
N SER A 150 3.17 8.07 14.27
CA SER A 150 3.93 8.17 15.52
C SER A 150 4.75 9.45 15.61
N GLN A 151 5.41 9.84 14.52
CA GLN A 151 6.21 11.06 14.44
C GLN A 151 6.13 11.62 13.03
N PHE A 152 5.75 12.89 12.90
CA PHE A 152 5.67 13.55 11.60
C PHE A 152 5.94 15.06 11.63
N ASN A 153 6.53 15.58 12.72
CA ASN A 153 6.92 16.99 12.87
C ASN A 153 8.42 17.13 13.10
#